data_AF-A0A6J5BR78-F1
#
_entry.id   AF-A0A6J5BR78-F1
#
_cell.length_a   1.000
_cell.length_b   1.000
_cell.length_c   1.000
_cell.angle_alpha   90.00
_cell.angle_beta   90.00
_cell.angle_gamma   90.00
#
_symmetry.space_group_name_H-M   'P 1'
#
loop_
_entity.id
_entity.type
_entity.pdbx_description
1 polymer ?
#
loop_
_entity_poly.entity_id
_entity_poly.type
_entity_poly.pdbx_seq_one_letter_code
_entity_poly.pdbx_strand_id
1 'polypeptide(L)'
;MQSRKLSLMSFAVAAIAFAFTMDAHAATLAVSSVLNHSDFIGGHLGAGALAIGSVAATGAGGSVKHTATKFFRIAVEGATSDGRSIDRASLVQMAKNYNPDVYGARLNLEHYRGIIPDSPFKAYGDVIALETRDETGPLAGKLGLYAQIAPTTDLVALTKAKQKIYTSCEIDPSFADTNQAYLVGLAVTDSPASLGTRSERWPG
;
A
#
# COMPACT_ATOMS: atom_id res chain seq x y z
N MET A 1 -55.76 24.99 -35.23
CA MET A 1 -54.60 25.51 -35.99
C MET A 1 -53.38 25.50 -35.06
N GLN A 2 -52.43 24.60 -35.32
CA GLN A 2 -51.12 24.59 -34.67
C GLN A 2 -50.36 25.88 -35.02
N SER A 3 -49.70 26.50 -34.03
CA SER A 3 -48.57 27.38 -34.30
C SER A 3 -47.37 26.96 -33.45
N ARG A 4 -46.21 27.05 -34.07
CA ARG A 4 -44.97 26.36 -33.74
C ARG A 4 -44.09 27.18 -32.78
N LYS A 5 -43.25 26.43 -32.06
CA LYS A 5 -42.13 26.83 -31.18
C LYS A 5 -41.21 27.89 -31.82
N LEU A 6 -40.73 28.84 -31.02
CA LEU A 6 -39.37 29.39 -31.12
C LEU A 6 -38.80 29.64 -29.70
N SER A 7 -37.69 28.96 -29.41
CA SER A 7 -36.89 29.07 -28.20
C SER A 7 -35.82 30.15 -28.44
N LEU A 8 -35.84 31.23 -27.67
CA LEU A 8 -34.74 32.20 -27.60
C LEU A 8 -33.91 31.94 -26.35
N MET A 9 -32.64 31.65 -26.58
CA MET A 9 -31.59 31.71 -25.57
C MET A 9 -31.43 33.15 -25.10
N SER A 10 -31.39 33.37 -23.78
CA SER A 10 -30.74 34.56 -23.22
C SER A 10 -29.97 34.14 -21.97
N PHE A 11 -28.66 34.32 -22.06
CA PHE A 11 -27.68 34.14 -21.00
C PHE A 11 -27.95 35.17 -19.90
N ALA A 12 -28.27 34.71 -18.69
CA ALA A 12 -28.23 35.53 -17.49
C ALA A 12 -27.16 34.95 -16.55
N VAL A 13 -25.94 35.44 -16.71
CA VAL A 13 -24.87 35.36 -15.72
C VAL A 13 -25.04 36.60 -14.84
N ALA A 14 -25.44 36.42 -13.59
CA ALA A 14 -25.31 37.45 -12.57
C ALA A 14 -25.04 36.76 -11.22
N ALA A 15 -23.82 36.97 -10.75
CA ALA A 15 -23.26 36.46 -9.52
C ALA A 15 -24.05 36.94 -8.30
N ILE A 16 -24.35 36.03 -7.37
CA ILE A 16 -24.85 36.35 -6.03
C ILE A 16 -23.76 35.97 -5.03
N ALA A 17 -23.32 36.98 -4.28
CA ALA A 17 -22.32 36.95 -3.24
C ALA A 17 -22.72 36.10 -2.03
N PHE A 18 -21.74 35.51 -1.36
CA PHE A 18 -21.76 35.35 0.10
C PHE A 18 -20.33 35.40 0.65
N ALA A 19 -20.00 36.57 1.21
CA ALA A 19 -18.92 36.72 2.15
C ALA A 19 -19.42 36.23 3.51
N PHE A 20 -18.74 35.26 4.11
CA PHE A 20 -18.83 34.99 5.55
C PHE A 20 -17.43 34.89 6.14
N THR A 21 -17.28 35.69 7.17
CA THR A 21 -16.21 35.86 8.14
C THR A 21 -15.65 34.54 8.68
N MET A 22 -14.32 34.38 8.66
CA MET A 22 -13.65 33.40 9.51
C MET A 22 -13.52 33.98 10.92
N ASP A 23 -14.31 33.41 11.84
CA ASP A 23 -14.22 33.64 13.27
C ASP A 23 -13.12 32.75 13.87
N ALA A 24 -12.35 33.34 14.79
CA ALA A 24 -11.29 32.71 15.53
C ALA A 24 -11.65 32.82 17.00
N HIS A 25 -11.97 31.70 17.67
CA HIS A 25 -11.48 31.37 19.02
C HIS A 25 -12.02 30.03 19.54
N ALA A 26 -11.15 29.38 20.32
CA ALA A 26 -11.42 28.49 21.45
C ALA A 26 -11.84 27.03 21.17
N ALA A 27 -10.84 26.14 21.23
CA ALA A 27 -10.94 24.92 22.03
C ALA A 27 -9.57 24.60 22.64
N THR A 28 -9.29 25.28 23.75
CA THR A 28 -8.30 24.91 24.76
C THR A 28 -8.55 23.47 25.21
N LEU A 29 -7.67 22.53 24.85
CA LEU A 29 -7.61 21.22 25.49
C LEU A 29 -6.49 21.26 26.53
N ALA A 30 -6.94 21.28 27.78
CA ALA A 30 -6.16 21.37 28.99
C ALA A 30 -5.12 20.25 29.08
N VAL A 31 -3.89 20.66 29.37
CA VAL A 31 -2.90 19.83 30.05
C VAL A 31 -3.47 19.48 31.43
N SER A 32 -3.91 18.23 31.59
CA SER A 32 -4.12 17.63 32.90
C SER A 32 -3.00 16.63 33.14
N SER A 33 -1.92 17.11 33.77
CA SER A 33 -0.96 16.27 34.47
C SER A 33 -1.61 15.75 35.74
N VAL A 34 -2.39 14.67 35.65
CA VAL A 34 -2.66 13.82 36.82
C VAL A 34 -1.63 12.71 36.80
N LEU A 35 -0.63 12.91 37.64
CA LEU A 35 0.27 11.89 38.15
C LEU A 35 -0.57 10.75 38.72
N ASN A 36 -0.46 9.54 38.15
CA ASN A 36 -0.83 8.33 38.89
C ASN A 36 0.48 7.75 39.42
N HIS A 37 0.78 8.09 40.68
CA HIS A 37 1.90 7.56 41.44
C HIS A 37 1.42 6.31 42.18
N SER A 38 1.84 5.15 41.74
CA SER A 38 2.23 4.01 42.58
C SER A 38 2.93 3.01 41.68
N ASP A 39 4.00 2.43 42.22
CA ASP A 39 4.79 1.33 41.66
C ASP A 39 5.89 1.73 40.66
N PHE A 40 7.01 2.24 41.18
CA PHE A 40 8.29 1.52 41.06
C PHE A 40 9.40 2.19 41.92
N ILE A 41 9.66 1.56 43.07
CA ILE A 41 10.95 1.29 43.71
C ILE A 41 11.81 2.47 44.19
N GLY A 42 12.05 2.45 45.51
CA GLY A 42 12.95 3.35 46.21
C GLY A 42 14.43 3.04 46.02
N GLY A 43 15.26 4.02 46.39
CA GLY A 43 16.71 3.89 46.38
C GLY A 43 17.43 5.20 46.06
N HIS A 44 17.48 6.09 47.04
CA HIS A 44 18.50 7.12 47.31
C HIS A 44 19.47 7.60 46.20
N LEU A 45 19.34 8.91 45.93
CA LEU A 45 20.39 9.98 45.95
C LEU A 45 21.58 9.93 44.98
N GLY A 46 21.66 10.96 44.13
CA GLY A 46 22.91 11.42 43.53
C GLY A 46 22.69 12.58 42.55
N ALA A 47 22.72 13.82 43.05
CA ALA A 47 22.63 15.04 42.25
C ALA A 47 23.80 15.18 41.27
N GLY A 48 23.52 15.52 40.00
CA GLY A 48 24.56 15.82 39.01
C GLY A 48 23.99 16.14 37.63
N ALA A 49 24.33 17.31 37.11
CA ALA A 49 23.83 17.95 35.90
C ALA A 49 24.06 17.20 34.57
N LEU A 50 23.40 17.73 33.52
CA LEU A 50 23.66 17.62 32.06
C LEU A 50 22.79 16.64 31.25
N ALA A 51 21.56 17.06 30.97
CA ALA A 51 20.77 16.52 29.86
C ALA A 51 21.21 17.17 28.53
N ILE A 52 22.12 16.51 27.82
CA ILE A 52 22.31 16.72 26.37
C ILE A 52 21.16 15.95 25.70
N GLY A 53 20.20 16.69 25.13
CA GLY A 53 18.99 16.13 24.52
C GLY A 53 19.31 15.26 23.30
N SER A 54 19.39 13.95 23.49
CA SER A 54 19.27 12.97 22.43
C SER A 54 17.82 12.93 21.95
N VAL A 55 17.55 13.40 20.74
CA VAL A 55 16.27 13.19 20.06
C VAL A 55 16.17 11.71 19.64
N ALA A 56 15.71 10.87 20.58
CA ALA A 56 15.33 9.51 20.29
C ALA A 56 14.01 9.55 19.50
N ALA A 57 14.08 9.16 18.23
CA ALA A 57 12.91 8.90 17.40
C ALA A 57 12.01 7.87 18.09
N THR A 58 10.86 8.31 18.59
CA THR A 58 9.79 7.42 19.05
C THR A 58 9.11 6.82 17.83
N GLY A 59 9.73 5.77 17.26
CA GLY A 59 9.03 4.81 16.43
C GLY A 59 8.01 4.08 17.29
N ALA A 60 6.75 4.50 17.19
CA ALA A 60 5.61 3.82 17.81
C ALA A 60 5.41 2.45 17.14
N GLY A 61 6.15 1.44 17.58
CA GLY A 61 5.96 0.03 17.24
C GLY A 61 4.75 -0.54 17.97
N GLY A 62 3.55 -0.03 17.69
CA GLY A 62 2.32 -0.73 18.00
C GLY A 62 2.15 -1.86 16.98
N SER A 63 2.12 -3.11 17.43
CA SER A 63 1.84 -4.26 16.57
C SER A 63 0.39 -4.23 16.11
N VAL A 64 0.12 -3.44 15.07
CA VAL A 64 -1.13 -3.50 14.33
C VAL A 64 -1.17 -4.88 13.68
N LYS A 65 -2.08 -5.75 14.12
CA LYS A 65 -2.42 -6.98 13.38
C LYS A 65 -3.00 -6.54 12.04
N HIS A 66 -2.17 -6.46 11.02
CA HIS A 66 -2.61 -6.17 9.67
C HIS A 66 -3.45 -7.35 9.18
N THR A 67 -4.76 -7.13 9.10
CA THR A 67 -5.70 -8.08 8.51
C THR A 67 -5.25 -8.37 7.08
N ALA A 68 -4.95 -9.64 6.80
CA ALA A 68 -4.58 -10.09 5.46
C ALA A 68 -5.65 -9.65 4.44
N THR A 69 -5.21 -9.16 3.28
CA THR A 69 -6.13 -8.69 2.23
C THR A 69 -6.89 -9.84 1.59
N LYS A 70 -7.88 -9.53 0.75
CA LYS A 70 -8.36 -10.52 -0.22
C LYS A 70 -7.26 -10.81 -1.25
N PHE A 71 -7.36 -11.96 -1.90
CA PHE A 71 -6.53 -12.28 -3.05
C PHE A 71 -6.86 -11.34 -4.21
N PHE A 72 -5.83 -10.67 -4.73
CA PHE A 72 -5.93 -9.81 -5.91
C PHE A 72 -4.87 -10.19 -6.94
N ARG A 73 -5.16 -9.88 -8.20
CA ARG A 73 -4.32 -10.29 -9.33
C ARG A 73 -3.07 -9.41 -9.45
N ILE A 74 -1.89 -10.05 -9.44
CA ILE A 74 -0.58 -9.39 -9.52
C ILE A 74 0.15 -9.64 -10.85
N ALA A 75 -0.22 -10.70 -11.58
CA ALA A 75 0.35 -11.03 -12.88
C ALA A 75 -0.60 -11.92 -13.69
N VAL A 76 -0.43 -11.94 -15.00
CA VAL A 76 -1.15 -12.82 -15.94
C VAL A 76 -0.15 -13.37 -16.94
N GLU A 77 -0.36 -14.61 -17.39
CA GLU A 77 0.51 -15.23 -18.39
C GLU A 77 0.56 -14.45 -19.73
N GLY A 78 1.71 -14.60 -20.38
CA GLY A 78 2.04 -14.00 -21.68
C GLY A 78 2.92 -12.77 -21.56
N ALA A 79 2.91 -11.96 -22.62
CA ALA A 79 3.78 -10.79 -22.74
C ALA A 79 3.49 -9.75 -21.65
N THR A 80 4.54 -9.21 -21.06
CA THR A 80 4.50 -8.09 -20.10
C THR A 80 4.87 -6.78 -20.80
N SER A 81 4.55 -5.64 -20.17
CA SER A 81 4.77 -4.31 -20.73
C SER A 81 6.26 -3.96 -20.93
N ASP A 82 7.16 -4.70 -20.26
CA ASP A 82 8.62 -4.55 -20.35
C ASP A 82 9.28 -5.49 -21.37
N GLY A 83 8.48 -6.22 -22.15
CA GLY A 83 8.97 -7.12 -23.21
C GLY A 83 9.36 -8.53 -22.75
N ARG A 84 9.20 -8.86 -21.47
CA ARG A 84 9.32 -10.24 -20.99
C ARG A 84 8.05 -11.05 -21.32
N SER A 85 8.13 -12.36 -21.14
CA SER A 85 6.96 -13.25 -21.16
C SER A 85 6.91 -14.01 -19.84
N ILE A 86 5.71 -14.08 -19.26
CA ILE A 86 5.44 -14.89 -18.08
C ILE A 86 4.77 -16.19 -18.54
N ASP A 87 5.47 -17.30 -18.35
CA ASP A 87 4.97 -18.61 -18.74
C ASP A 87 3.97 -19.14 -17.71
N ARG A 88 2.95 -19.88 -18.17
CA ARG A 88 1.96 -20.51 -17.30
C ARG A 88 2.60 -21.36 -16.21
N ALA A 89 3.63 -22.12 -16.58
CA ALA A 89 4.38 -22.98 -15.67
C ALA A 89 5.03 -22.17 -14.55
N SER A 90 5.59 -21.00 -14.84
CA SER A 90 6.20 -20.11 -13.85
C SER A 90 5.17 -19.63 -12.83
N LEU A 91 3.95 -19.28 -13.26
CA LEU A 91 2.87 -18.89 -12.34
C LEU A 91 2.47 -20.04 -11.41
N VAL A 92 2.32 -21.24 -11.96
CA VAL A 92 1.98 -22.44 -11.18
C VAL A 92 3.09 -22.79 -10.18
N GLN A 93 4.35 -22.72 -10.60
CA GLN A 93 5.50 -22.97 -9.73
C GLN A 93 5.56 -21.96 -8.58
N MET A 94 5.39 -20.66 -8.88
CA MET A 94 5.38 -19.62 -7.85
C MET A 94 4.29 -19.87 -6.82
N ALA A 95 3.04 -20.10 -7.25
CA ALA A 95 1.94 -20.35 -6.32
C ALA A 95 2.14 -21.63 -5.50
N LYS A 96 2.67 -22.69 -6.10
CA LYS A 96 2.92 -23.97 -5.42
C LYS A 96 4.04 -23.88 -4.38
N ASN A 97 5.10 -23.14 -4.70
CA ASN A 97 6.34 -23.16 -3.92
C ASN A 97 6.43 -22.01 -2.91
N TYR A 98 5.62 -20.97 -3.05
CA TYR A 98 5.73 -19.79 -2.20
C TYR A 98 5.51 -20.15 -0.73
N ASN A 99 6.55 -19.88 0.07
CA ASN A 99 6.52 -20.05 1.50
C ASN A 99 7.26 -18.86 2.14
N PRO A 100 6.55 -17.97 2.87
CA PRO A 100 7.17 -16.82 3.51
C PRO A 100 8.22 -17.19 4.56
N ASP A 101 8.19 -18.42 5.11
CA ASP A 101 9.21 -18.93 6.03
C ASP A 101 10.53 -19.27 5.33
N VAL A 102 10.47 -19.64 4.03
CA VAL A 102 11.66 -19.88 3.20
C VAL A 102 12.21 -18.56 2.69
N TYR A 103 11.34 -17.76 2.08
CA TYR A 103 11.63 -16.40 1.64
C TYR A 103 10.34 -15.59 1.53
N GLY A 104 10.24 -14.54 2.35
CA GLY A 104 9.12 -13.61 2.34
C GLY A 104 9.31 -12.49 1.33
N ALA A 105 8.44 -12.43 0.32
CA ALA A 105 8.41 -11.32 -0.63
C ALA A 105 7.83 -10.07 0.04
N ARG A 106 8.66 -9.02 0.12
CA ARG A 106 8.29 -7.71 0.68
C ARG A 106 7.66 -6.81 -0.38
N LEU A 107 6.81 -5.88 0.06
CA LEU A 107 6.27 -4.85 -0.81
C LEU A 107 7.24 -3.67 -0.92
N ASN A 108 7.76 -3.43 -2.12
CA ASN A 108 8.74 -2.38 -2.40
C ASN A 108 8.07 -1.18 -3.08
N LEU A 109 8.61 0.03 -2.91
CA LEU A 109 8.14 1.18 -3.69
C LEU A 109 8.92 1.26 -5.01
N GLU A 110 8.22 1.21 -6.15
CA GLU A 110 8.82 1.37 -7.49
C GLU A 110 10.02 0.44 -7.77
N HIS A 111 9.96 -0.81 -7.30
CA HIS A 111 11.06 -1.79 -7.43
C HIS A 111 12.36 -1.44 -6.69
N TYR A 112 12.38 -0.38 -5.87
CA TYR A 112 13.52 -0.02 -5.05
C TYR A 112 13.42 -0.62 -3.65
N ARG A 113 14.48 -1.32 -3.25
CA ARG A 113 14.66 -1.82 -1.88
C ARG A 113 15.48 -0.80 -1.08
N GLY A 114 14.85 -0.09 -0.16
CA GLY A 114 15.53 0.81 0.76
C GLY A 114 16.46 0.04 1.71
N ILE A 115 17.69 0.52 1.86
CA ILE A 115 18.67 -0.02 2.83
C ILE A 115 18.45 0.59 4.22
N ILE A 116 17.99 1.84 4.24
CA ILE A 116 17.65 2.58 5.46
C ILE A 116 16.16 2.37 5.80
N PRO A 117 15.84 2.01 7.06
CA PRO A 117 14.48 1.65 7.46
C PRO A 117 13.49 2.83 7.44
N ASP A 118 13.98 4.06 7.63
CA ASP A 118 13.16 5.27 7.68
C ASP A 118 13.29 6.11 6.40
N SER A 119 13.06 5.47 5.25
CA SER A 119 13.13 6.07 3.93
C SER A 119 11.79 5.94 3.20
N PRO A 120 11.50 6.81 2.21
CA PRO A 120 10.40 6.57 1.28
C PRO A 120 10.45 5.20 0.59
N PHE A 121 11.61 4.54 0.50
CA PHE A 121 11.76 3.21 -0.11
C PHE A 121 11.76 2.06 0.91
N LYS A 122 11.19 2.27 2.10
CA LYS A 122 10.98 1.20 3.09
C LYS A 122 9.98 0.15 2.58
N ALA A 123 9.92 -0.99 3.26
CA ALA A 123 8.96 -2.02 2.95
C ALA A 123 7.53 -1.59 3.36
N TYR A 124 6.59 -1.72 2.43
CA TYR A 124 5.19 -1.31 2.55
C TYR A 124 4.24 -2.47 2.93
N GLY A 125 4.79 -3.64 3.20
CA GLY A 125 4.04 -4.83 3.59
C GLY A 125 4.76 -6.12 3.22
N ASP A 126 4.03 -7.22 3.42
CA ASP A 126 4.49 -8.58 3.15
C ASP A 126 3.48 -9.33 2.28
N VAL A 127 3.95 -10.18 1.37
CA VAL A 127 3.11 -11.16 0.67
C VAL A 127 2.95 -12.38 1.57
N ILE A 128 1.72 -12.75 1.89
CA ILE A 128 1.40 -13.84 2.81
C ILE A 128 1.13 -15.14 2.05
N ALA A 129 0.45 -15.07 0.91
CA ALA A 129 0.07 -16.24 0.14
C ALA A 129 -0.06 -15.92 -1.34
N LEU A 130 0.16 -16.95 -2.18
CA LEU A 130 -0.04 -16.92 -3.62
C LEU A 130 -0.98 -18.03 -4.05
N GLU A 131 -1.75 -17.78 -5.09
CA GLU A 131 -2.54 -18.79 -5.77
C GLU A 131 -2.71 -18.45 -7.25
N THR A 132 -3.05 -19.45 -8.06
CA THR A 132 -3.37 -19.25 -9.48
C THR A 132 -4.84 -19.43 -9.73
N ARG A 133 -5.40 -18.64 -10.65
CA ARG A 133 -6.79 -18.78 -11.11
C ARG A 133 -6.86 -18.60 -12.62
N ASP A 134 -7.76 -19.32 -13.29
CA ASP A 134 -8.03 -19.06 -14.70
C ASP A 134 -8.77 -17.73 -14.85
N GLU A 135 -8.32 -16.95 -15.83
CA GLU A 135 -8.84 -15.62 -16.10
C GLU A 135 -10.14 -15.67 -16.89
N THR A 136 -10.94 -14.61 -16.72
CA THR A 136 -12.22 -14.43 -17.41
C THR A 136 -12.27 -13.07 -18.11
N GLY A 137 -13.26 -12.86 -18.98
CA GLY A 137 -13.44 -11.58 -19.68
C GLY A 137 -12.34 -11.33 -20.74
N PRO A 138 -11.77 -10.10 -20.82
CA PRO A 138 -10.75 -9.76 -21.83
C PRO A 138 -9.48 -10.60 -21.80
N LEU A 139 -9.24 -11.32 -20.70
CA LEU A 139 -8.09 -12.20 -20.49
C LEU A 139 -8.49 -13.68 -20.45
N ALA A 140 -9.70 -14.03 -20.90
CA ALA A 140 -10.18 -15.41 -20.88
C ALA A 140 -9.21 -16.39 -21.57
N GLY A 141 -9.02 -17.56 -20.94
CA GLY A 141 -8.09 -18.61 -21.39
C GLY A 141 -6.66 -18.48 -20.83
N LYS A 142 -6.34 -17.34 -20.21
CA LYS A 142 -5.06 -17.13 -19.53
C LYS A 142 -5.10 -17.56 -18.06
N LEU A 143 -3.93 -17.85 -17.49
CA LEU A 143 -3.76 -18.04 -16.05
C LEU A 143 -3.29 -16.74 -15.39
N GLY A 144 -3.92 -16.37 -14.29
CA GLY A 144 -3.51 -15.27 -13.43
C GLY A 144 -2.88 -15.76 -12.14
N LEU A 145 -1.92 -14.97 -11.64
CA LEU A 145 -1.35 -15.11 -10.31
C LEU A 145 -2.00 -14.08 -9.39
N TYR A 146 -2.48 -14.58 -8.26
CA TYR A 146 -3.12 -13.80 -7.22
C TYR A 146 -2.28 -13.83 -5.96
N ALA A 147 -2.19 -12.69 -5.28
CA ALA A 147 -1.49 -12.55 -4.02
C ALA A 147 -2.43 -12.04 -2.93
N GLN A 148 -2.18 -12.52 -1.72
CA GLN A 148 -2.68 -11.95 -0.48
C GLN A 148 -1.53 -11.27 0.25
N ILE A 149 -1.76 -10.05 0.75
CA ILE A 149 -0.73 -9.26 1.42
C ILE A 149 -1.14 -8.84 2.84
N ALA A 150 -0.16 -8.54 3.68
CA ALA A 150 -0.30 -7.73 4.88
C ALA A 150 0.27 -6.33 4.58
N PRO A 151 -0.58 -5.33 4.28
CA PRO A 151 -0.12 -3.98 3.99
C PRO A 151 0.20 -3.23 5.29
N THR A 152 1.22 -2.37 5.28
CA THR A 152 1.47 -1.44 6.39
C THR A 152 0.42 -0.32 6.40
N THR A 153 0.33 0.42 7.51
CA THR A 153 -0.52 1.63 7.60
C THR A 153 -0.20 2.66 6.52
N ASP A 154 1.09 2.77 6.16
CA ASP A 154 1.57 3.75 5.20
C ASP A 154 1.15 3.37 3.78
N LEU A 155 1.13 2.07 3.45
CA LEU A 155 0.60 1.60 2.17
C LEU A 155 -0.89 1.90 2.05
N VAL A 156 -1.65 1.65 3.12
CA VAL A 156 -3.08 1.99 3.17
C VAL A 156 -3.29 3.49 2.97
N ALA A 157 -2.45 4.33 3.57
CA ALA A 157 -2.51 5.79 3.40
C ALA A 157 -2.20 6.21 1.95
N LEU A 158 -1.16 5.64 1.31
CA LEU A 158 -0.81 5.91 -0.09
C LEU A 158 -1.95 5.56 -1.04
N THR A 159 -2.55 4.37 -0.88
CA THR A 159 -3.65 3.97 -1.75
C THR A 159 -4.91 4.80 -1.51
N LYS A 160 -5.19 5.23 -0.27
CA LYS A 160 -6.27 6.19 0.02
C LYS A 160 -6.04 7.54 -0.68
N ALA A 161 -4.77 7.98 -0.77
CA ALA A 161 -4.35 9.14 -1.54
C ALA A 161 -4.28 8.91 -3.07
N LYS A 162 -4.65 7.71 -3.54
CA LYS A 162 -4.58 7.29 -4.94
C LYS A 162 -3.18 7.38 -5.54
N GLN A 163 -2.16 7.12 -4.73
CA GLN A 163 -0.77 7.02 -5.15
C GLN A 163 -0.35 5.54 -5.13
N LYS A 164 0.42 5.11 -6.14
CA LYS A 164 1.06 3.78 -6.19
C LYS A 164 0.05 2.64 -6.05
N ILE A 165 -1.04 2.74 -6.82
CA ILE A 165 -2.22 1.88 -6.68
C ILE A 165 -2.11 0.55 -7.45
N TYR A 166 -1.07 0.39 -8.27
CA TYR A 166 -0.82 -0.85 -9.01
C TYR A 166 0.32 -1.63 -8.37
N THR A 167 0.35 -2.91 -8.69
CA THR A 167 1.43 -3.82 -8.30
C THR A 167 2.18 -4.40 -9.50
N SER A 168 3.44 -4.76 -9.28
CA SER A 168 4.31 -5.33 -10.29
C SER A 168 5.15 -6.44 -9.67
N CYS A 169 5.07 -7.66 -10.20
CA CYS A 169 5.71 -8.82 -9.60
C CYS A 169 7.22 -8.87 -9.92
N GLU A 170 8.03 -9.20 -8.92
CA GLU A 170 9.45 -9.45 -9.09
C GLU A 170 9.68 -10.97 -9.04
N ILE A 171 9.95 -11.55 -10.20
CA ILE A 171 10.07 -13.00 -10.38
C ILE A 171 11.54 -13.36 -10.53
N ASP A 172 11.99 -14.34 -9.75
CA ASP A 172 13.26 -15.04 -9.97
C ASP A 172 12.96 -16.39 -10.66
N PRO A 173 13.40 -16.60 -11.92
CA PRO A 173 13.17 -17.84 -12.65
C PRO A 173 13.88 -19.08 -12.08
N SER A 174 14.94 -18.90 -11.29
CA SER A 174 15.72 -20.01 -10.71
C SER A 174 16.10 -19.70 -9.27
N PHE A 175 15.08 -19.68 -8.41
CA PHE A 175 15.28 -19.32 -7.01
C PHE A 175 15.99 -20.43 -6.22
N ALA A 176 17.01 -20.06 -5.44
CA ALA A 176 17.71 -20.94 -4.50
C ALA A 176 18.16 -22.31 -5.10
N ASP A 177 18.70 -22.28 -6.32
CA ASP A 177 19.15 -23.46 -7.09
C ASP A 177 18.07 -24.51 -7.39
N THR A 178 16.79 -24.17 -7.20
CA THR A 178 15.66 -25.09 -7.47
C THR A 178 15.31 -25.18 -8.95
N ASN A 179 15.80 -24.27 -9.80
CA ASN A 179 15.38 -24.10 -11.19
C ASN A 179 13.86 -23.93 -11.34
N GLN A 180 13.20 -23.39 -10.33
CA GLN A 180 11.77 -23.11 -10.32
C GLN A 180 11.53 -21.63 -10.05
N ALA A 181 10.50 -21.09 -10.71
CA ALA A 181 10.13 -19.70 -10.55
C ALA A 181 9.61 -19.40 -9.14
N TYR A 182 10.06 -18.29 -8.56
CA TYR A 182 9.66 -17.83 -7.24
C TYR A 182 9.39 -16.32 -7.22
N LEU A 183 8.47 -15.88 -6.36
CA LEU A 183 8.20 -14.45 -6.15
C LEU A 183 9.17 -13.90 -5.10
N VAL A 184 10.07 -13.01 -5.51
CA VAL A 184 11.12 -12.43 -4.64
C VAL A 184 10.80 -11.02 -4.14
N GLY A 185 9.74 -10.42 -4.67
CA GLY A 185 9.26 -9.09 -4.28
C GLY A 185 7.97 -8.71 -5.00
N LEU A 186 7.27 -7.72 -4.46
CA LEU A 186 6.08 -7.14 -5.08
C LEU A 186 6.19 -5.62 -5.02
N ALA A 187 6.36 -4.95 -6.15
CA ALA A 187 6.42 -3.49 -6.14
C ALA A 187 5.03 -2.88 -6.12
N VAL A 188 4.86 -1.79 -5.38
CA VAL A 188 3.74 -0.83 -5.50
C VAL A 188 4.20 0.33 -6.38
N THR A 189 3.46 0.58 -7.45
CA THR A 189 3.87 1.48 -8.54
C THR A 189 2.67 2.11 -9.22
N ASP A 190 2.90 3.21 -9.93
CA ASP A 190 1.93 3.79 -10.87
C ASP A 190 2.11 3.28 -12.32
N SER A 191 3.17 2.50 -12.58
CA SER A 191 3.57 2.02 -13.91
C SER A 191 3.92 0.53 -13.86
N PRO A 192 2.92 -0.37 -13.69
CA PRO A 192 3.19 -1.80 -13.55
C PRO A 192 3.70 -2.45 -14.85
N ALA A 193 4.67 -3.34 -14.72
CA ALA A 193 5.13 -4.16 -15.84
C ALA A 193 4.17 -5.33 -16.14
N SER A 194 3.50 -5.84 -15.10
CA SER A 194 2.48 -6.89 -15.21
C SER A 194 1.21 -6.39 -15.89
N LEU A 195 0.69 -7.16 -16.86
CA LEU A 195 -0.60 -6.88 -17.46
C LEU A 195 -1.75 -7.38 -16.58
N GLY A 196 -2.86 -6.63 -16.60
CA GLY A 196 -4.08 -7.00 -15.88
C GLY A 196 -4.03 -6.69 -14.38
N THR A 197 -3.03 -6.00 -13.87
CA THR A 197 -3.03 -5.63 -12.45
C THR A 197 -4.22 -4.76 -12.11
N ARG A 198 -4.98 -5.15 -11.09
CA ARG A 198 -6.16 -4.39 -10.67
C ARG A 198 -5.72 -3.26 -9.75
N SER A 199 -6.20 -2.05 -10.02
CA SER A 199 -6.16 -0.96 -9.03
C SER A 199 -7.14 -1.32 -7.93
N GLU A 200 -6.66 -1.80 -6.79
CA GLU A 200 -7.57 -2.24 -5.75
C GLU A 200 -7.69 -1.20 -4.65
N ARG A 201 -8.94 -0.81 -4.42
CA ARG A 201 -9.32 0.18 -3.43
C ARG A 201 -9.45 -0.59 -2.11
N TRP A 202 -8.42 -0.53 -1.27
CA TRP A 202 -8.41 -1.29 -0.01
C TRP A 202 -9.59 -0.89 0.88
N PRO A 203 -10.37 -1.85 1.41
CA PRO A 203 -11.36 -1.54 2.43
C PRO A 203 -10.63 -1.01 3.66
N GLY A 204 -11.12 0.13 4.16
CA GLY A 204 -10.52 0.89 5.26
C GLY A 204 -10.66 0.23 6.61
#